data_AF-A0A943Q4P6-F1
#
_entry.id   AF-A0A943Q4P6-F1
#
_cell.length_a   1.000
_cell.length_b   1.000
_cell.length_c   1.000
_cell.angle_alpha   90.00
_cell.angle_beta   90.00
_cell.angle_gamma   90.00
#
_symmetry.space_group_name_H-M   'P 1'
#
loop_
_entity.id
_entity.type
_entity.pdbx_description
1 polymer ?
#
loop_
_entity_poly.entity_id
_entity_poly.type
_entity_poly.pdbx_seq_one_letter_code
_entity_poly.pdbx_strand_id
1 'polypeptide(L)'
;MLNNRGPMTREEILQSQRDYLTAEALSGVLGTNPSTLRNQAHEDAERGTQHLKFPYIILGKRVLFPRIPFIRFMGWTAEITQKGAITP
;
A
#
# COMPACT_ATOMS: atom_id res chain seq x y z
N MET A 1 9.58 -4.65 14.99
CA MET A 1 8.59 -3.55 15.11
C MET A 1 8.48 -2.85 13.77
N LEU A 2 7.28 -2.63 13.22
CA LEU A 2 7.13 -1.74 12.06
C LEU A 2 7.47 -0.32 12.52
N ASN A 3 8.68 0.15 12.22
CA ASN A 3 9.09 1.51 12.56
C ASN A 3 8.09 2.49 11.95
N ASN A 4 7.51 3.34 12.79
CA ASN A 4 6.53 4.35 12.42
C ASN A 4 7.26 5.45 11.61
N ARG A 5 7.51 5.16 10.34
CA ARG A 5 7.99 6.15 9.37
C ARG A 5 6.76 6.90 8.88
N GLY A 6 6.92 8.22 8.69
CA GLY A 6 5.86 9.09 8.20
C GLY A 6 5.43 8.73 6.76
N PRO A 7 4.71 9.66 6.10
CA PRO A 7 4.33 9.54 4.70
C PRO A 7 5.50 9.10 3.82
N MET A 8 5.29 8.10 2.97
CA MET A 8 6.25 7.68 1.95
C MET A 8 5.82 8.18 0.57
N THR A 9 6.77 8.38 -0.33
CA THR A 9 6.52 8.64 -1.75
C THR A 9 6.29 7.33 -2.53
N ARG A 10 5.86 7.47 -3.79
CA ARG A 10 5.69 6.34 -4.70
C ARG A 10 7.01 5.58 -4.89
N GLU A 11 8.10 6.29 -5.15
CA GLU A 11 9.41 5.72 -5.43
C GLU A 11 9.96 4.96 -4.22
N GLU A 12 9.77 5.51 -3.01
CA GLU A 12 10.14 4.84 -1.77
C GLU A 12 9.33 3.56 -1.54
N ILE A 13 8.03 3.55 -1.87
CA ILE A 13 7.18 2.36 -1.78
C ILE A 13 7.64 1.28 -2.78
N LEU A 14 7.99 1.67 -4.01
CA LEU A 14 8.49 0.75 -5.03
C LEU A 14 9.81 0.09 -4.62
N GLN A 15 10.72 0.85 -4.02
CA GLN A 15 12.05 0.39 -3.60
C GLN A 15 12.08 -0.29 -2.22
N SER A 16 11.01 -0.13 -1.43
CA SER A 16 10.91 -0.71 -0.09
C SER A 16 10.97 -2.24 -0.13
N GLN A 17 11.83 -2.82 0.73
CA GLN A 17 11.93 -4.27 0.95
C GLN A 17 10.88 -4.80 1.94
N ARG A 18 9.93 -3.97 2.39
CA ARG A 18 8.91 -4.37 3.35
C ARG A 18 7.79 -5.15 2.67
N ASP A 19 7.29 -6.18 3.34
CA ASP A 19 6.11 -6.92 2.85
C ASP A 19 4.81 -6.13 3.04
N TYR A 20 4.76 -5.29 4.08
CA TYR A 20 3.59 -4.51 4.46
C TYR A 20 3.93 -3.02 4.63
N LEU A 21 2.98 -2.18 4.27
CA LEU A 21 2.96 -0.74 4.49
C LEU A 21 2.03 -0.40 5.65
N THR A 22 2.35 0.69 6.35
CA THR A 22 1.46 1.27 7.36
C THR A 22 0.54 2.32 6.72
N ALA A 23 -0.52 2.70 7.43
CA ALA A 23 -1.38 3.81 7.00
C ALA A 23 -0.58 5.12 6.85
N GLU A 24 0.40 5.36 7.72
CA GLU A 24 1.33 6.49 7.60
C GLU A 24 2.07 6.45 6.28
N ALA A 25 2.69 5.33 5.92
CA ALA A 25 3.42 5.21 4.66
C ALA A 25 2.51 5.53 3.45
N LEU A 26 1.27 5.04 3.45
CA LEU A 26 0.32 5.24 2.35
C LEU A 26 -0.30 6.63 2.29
N SER A 27 -0.37 7.36 3.40
CA SER A 27 -0.97 8.70 3.44
C SER A 27 -0.36 9.67 2.43
N GLY A 28 0.96 9.58 2.21
CA GLY A 28 1.67 10.45 1.27
C GLY A 28 1.21 10.28 -0.18
N VAL A 29 1.06 9.04 -0.62
CA VAL A 29 0.64 8.74 -2.00
C VAL A 29 -0.87 8.80 -2.22
N LEU A 30 -1.67 8.58 -1.18
CA LEU A 30 -3.13 8.65 -1.27
C LEU A 30 -3.68 10.05 -0.97
N GLY A 31 -2.84 10.98 -0.48
CA GLY A 31 -3.25 12.35 -0.16
C GLY A 31 -4.31 12.42 0.94
N THR A 32 -4.26 11.49 1.91
CA THR A 32 -5.27 11.37 2.97
C THR A 32 -4.65 11.17 4.34
N ASN A 33 -5.42 11.33 5.41
CA ASN A 33 -4.94 11.10 6.77
C ASN A 33 -4.79 9.60 7.08
N PRO A 34 -3.71 9.15 7.74
CA PRO A 34 -3.55 7.75 8.17
C PRO A 34 -4.72 7.22 9.00
N SER A 35 -5.31 8.05 9.85
CA SER A 35 -6.47 7.68 10.67
C SER A 35 -7.70 7.40 9.81
N THR A 36 -7.90 8.15 8.73
CA THR A 36 -8.99 7.89 7.77
C THR A 36 -8.85 6.51 7.14
N LEU A 37 -7.63 6.12 6.73
CA LEU A 37 -7.39 4.78 6.18
C LEU A 37 -7.69 3.67 7.17
N ARG A 38 -7.30 3.84 8.44
CA ARG A 38 -7.58 2.86 9.48
C ARG A 38 -9.06 2.73 9.77
N ASN A 39 -9.72 3.87 9.98
CA ASN A 39 -11.15 3.91 10.29
C ASN A 39 -11.95 3.25 9.16
N GLN A 40 -11.63 3.60 7.90
CA GLN A 40 -12.33 3.01 6.76
C GLN A 40 -12.11 1.49 6.66
N ALA A 41 -10.88 0.99 6.90
CA ALA A 41 -10.60 -0.44 6.90
C ALA A 41 -11.41 -1.19 7.96
N HIS A 42 -11.51 -0.62 9.17
CA HIS A 42 -12.32 -1.17 10.25
C HIS A 42 -13.81 -1.14 9.92
N GLU A 43 -14.33 -0.03 9.44
CA GLU A 43 -15.73 0.10 9.03
C GLU A 43 -16.09 -0.89 7.91
N ASP A 44 -15.20 -1.07 6.93
CA ASP A 44 -15.38 -2.06 5.86
C ASP A 44 -15.47 -3.49 6.42
N ALA A 45 -14.58 -3.85 7.34
CA ALA A 45 -14.59 -5.17 7.96
C ALA A 45 -15.82 -5.40 8.85
N GLU A 46 -16.26 -4.39 9.60
CA GLU A 46 -17.43 -4.48 10.47
C GLU A 46 -18.75 -4.56 9.69
N ARG A 47 -18.85 -3.82 8.58
CA ARG A 47 -20.08 -3.72 7.77
C ARG A 47 -20.13 -4.70 6.61
N GLY A 48 -19.05 -5.43 6.36
CA GLY A 48 -18.92 -6.30 5.19
C GLY A 48 -18.89 -5.50 3.88
N THR A 49 -18.42 -4.26 3.92
CA THR A 49 -18.25 -3.40 2.75
C THR A 49 -16.81 -3.43 2.26
N GLN A 50 -16.54 -2.77 1.14
CA GLN A 50 -15.20 -2.69 0.57
C GLN A 50 -15.00 -1.33 -0.08
N HIS A 51 -14.99 -0.26 0.69
CA HIS A 51 -14.69 1.10 0.23
C HIS A 51 -13.19 1.26 -0.07
N LEU A 52 -12.32 0.66 0.73
CA LEU A 52 -10.93 0.46 0.34
C LEU A 52 -10.86 -0.64 -0.73
N LYS A 53 -10.66 -0.22 -1.98
CA LYS A 53 -10.65 -1.11 -3.15
C LYS A 53 -9.36 -1.92 -3.33
N PHE A 54 -8.42 -1.80 -2.38
CA PHE A 54 -7.17 -2.55 -2.36
C PHE A 54 -7.08 -3.43 -1.09
N PRO A 55 -6.30 -4.52 -1.14
CA PRO A 55 -6.20 -5.43 0.01
C PRO A 55 -5.62 -4.77 1.26
N TYR A 56 -6.17 -5.15 2.41
CA TYR A 56 -5.67 -4.80 3.73
C TYR A 56 -5.89 -5.97 4.70
N ILE A 57 -5.17 -5.95 5.81
CA ILE A 57 -5.26 -6.96 6.88
C ILE A 57 -5.46 -6.23 8.20
N ILE A 58 -6.45 -6.67 8.99
CA ILE A 58 -6.70 -6.16 10.33
C ILE A 58 -6.16 -7.16 11.36
N LEU A 59 -5.27 -6.69 12.24
CA LEU A 59 -4.73 -7.43 13.38
C LEU A 59 -5.00 -6.63 14.67
N GLY A 60 -6.13 -6.91 15.32
CA GLY A 60 -6.60 -6.11 16.45
C GLY A 60 -6.81 -4.65 16.02
N LYS A 61 -6.04 -3.72 16.60
CA LYS A 61 -6.09 -2.28 16.25
C LYS A 61 -5.17 -1.88 15.09
N ARG A 62 -4.39 -2.81 14.53
CA ARG A 62 -3.41 -2.51 13.48
C ARG A 62 -4.00 -2.86 12.12
N VAL A 63 -3.82 -1.96 11.17
CA VAL A 63 -4.13 -2.18 9.75
C VAL A 63 -2.81 -2.26 9.00
N LEU A 64 -2.62 -3.37 8.27
CA LEU A 64 -1.47 -3.63 7.43
C LEU A 64 -1.91 -3.64 5.97
N PHE A 65 -1.12 -3.01 5.11
CA PHE A 65 -1.39 -2.96 3.67
C PHE A 65 -0.31 -3.76 2.94
N PRO A 66 -0.63 -4.94 2.37
CA PRO A 66 0.32 -5.71 1.59
C PRO A 66 0.92 -4.86 0.45
N ARG A 67 2.25 -4.68 0.47
CA ARG A 67 2.93 -3.74 -0.43
C ARG A 67 2.73 -4.11 -1.90
N ILE A 68 2.99 -5.37 -2.26
CA ILE A 68 2.89 -5.84 -3.64
C ILE A 68 1.45 -5.74 -4.18
N PRO A 69 0.41 -6.22 -3.47
CA PRO A 69 -0.97 -6.01 -3.91
C PRO A 69 -1.35 -4.53 -4.07
N PHE A 70 -0.91 -3.66 -3.15
CA PHE A 70 -1.15 -2.22 -3.28
C PHE A 70 -0.49 -1.64 -4.54
N ILE A 71 0.79 -1.94 -4.79
CA ILE A 71 1.52 -1.49 -5.99
C ILE A 71 0.82 -1.95 -7.28
N ARG A 72 0.35 -3.21 -7.32
CA ARG A 72 -0.39 -3.77 -8.45
C ARG A 72 -1.73 -3.06 -8.65
N PHE A 73 -2.47 -2.80 -7.57
CA PHE A 73 -3.74 -2.07 -7.62
C PHE A 73 -3.54 -0.65 -8.17
N MET A 74 -2.48 0.03 -7.76
CA MET A 74 -2.17 1.38 -8.26
C MET A 74 -1.65 1.41 -9.71
N GLY A 75 -1.42 0.25 -10.33
CA GLY A 75 -0.83 0.16 -11.66
C GLY A 75 0.62 0.66 -11.72
N TRP A 76 1.34 0.69 -10.60
CA TRP A 76 2.72 1.19 -10.55
C TRP A 76 3.78 0.16 -10.91
N THR A 77 3.38 -1.09 -11.14
CA THR A 77 4.18 -2.01 -11.93
C THR A 77 4.20 -1.48 -13.37
N ALA A 78 5.02 -0.46 -13.59
CA ALA A 78 5.40 -0.06 -14.92
C ALA A 78 5.90 -1.30 -15.64
N GLU A 79 5.44 -1.45 -16.87
CA GLU A 79 6.04 -2.25 -17.91
C GLU A 79 7.52 -2.51 -17.63
N ILE A 80 7.88 -3.78 -17.48
CA ILE A 80 9.19 -4.21 -17.92
C ILE A 80 9.14 -4.06 -19.45
N THR A 81 9.19 -2.83 -19.95
CA THR A 81 9.51 -2.59 -21.34
C THR A 81 10.82 -3.32 -21.54
N GLN A 82 10.83 -4.33 -22.42
CA GLN A 82 12.04 -4.98 -22.87
C GLN A 82 12.98 -3.91 -23.45
N LYS A 83 13.82 -3.31 -22.62
CA LYS A 83 15.03 -2.61 -23.01
C LYS A 83 16.18 -3.51 -22.60
N GLY A 84 16.57 -4.43 -23.49
CA GLY A 84 17.78 -5.23 -23.26
C GLY A 84 17.85 -6.62 -23.89
N ALA A 85 17.01 -6.96 -24.86
CA ALA A 85 17.31 -8.10 -25.73
C ALA A 85 17.72 -7.59 -27.12
N ILE A 86 18.96 -7.09 -27.20
CA ILE A 86 19.74 -7.08 -28.44
C ILE A 86 20.74 -8.23 -28.36
N THR A 87 20.39 -9.31 -29.07
CA THR A 87 21.24 -10.17 -29.96
C THR A 87 22.33 -11.03 -29.28
N PRO A 88 22.73 -12.20 -29.84
CA PRO A 88 22.85 -12.52 -31.27
C PRO A 88 21.61 -13.14 -31.95
#